data_AF-A0A1A2ZN64-F1
#
_entry.id   AF-A0A1A2ZN64-F1
#
_cell.length_a   1.000
_cell.length_b   1.000
_cell.length_c   1.000
_cell.angle_alpha   90.00
_cell.angle_beta   90.00
_cell.angle_gamma   90.00
#
_symmetry.space_group_name_H-M   'P 1'
#
loop_
_entity.id
_entity.type
_entity.pdbx_description
1 polymer ?
#
loop_
_entity_poly.entity_id
_entity_poly.type
_entity_poly.pdbx_seq_one_letter_code
_entity_poly.pdbx_strand_id
1 'polypeptide(L)'
;MAIIEAGLLGAAILIGIPAKAEVTAQPALSQFHPLQPPPAPPTDAKAEVQELLRQTSELDDQWNDLPPAQRNQRLTALQQQATTVQNDVNNLPPEQKPEVQGMLMLAVIRLANILGKMRAAS
;
A
#
# COMPACT_ATOMS: atom_id res chain seq x y z
N MET A 1 -25.57 2.03 17.48
CA MET A 1 -26.65 2.94 17.09
C MET A 1 -26.21 3.70 15.85
N ALA A 2 -27.09 3.75 14.84
CA ALA A 2 -27.24 4.75 13.77
C ALA A 2 -26.00 5.07 12.89
N ILE A 3 -25.92 4.64 11.62
CA ILE A 3 -26.62 5.14 10.40
C ILE A 3 -26.12 6.56 10.08
N ILE A 4 -25.65 6.89 8.87
CA ILE A 4 -26.40 7.53 7.77
C ILE A 4 -25.39 7.59 6.59
N GLU A 5 -25.53 6.82 5.50
CA GLU A 5 -26.42 7.02 4.35
C GLU A 5 -26.00 8.11 3.34
N ALA A 6 -26.49 7.90 2.11
CA ALA A 6 -26.49 8.76 0.93
C ALA A 6 -25.21 8.70 0.08
N GLY A 7 -25.23 8.28 -1.19
CA GLY A 7 -26.29 8.15 -2.19
C GLY A 7 -25.61 8.39 -3.54
N LEU A 8 -25.54 7.42 -4.44
CA LEU A 8 -26.39 7.28 -5.64
C LEU A 8 -26.48 8.60 -6.45
N LEU A 9 -26.11 8.67 -7.74
CA LEU A 9 -27.00 8.40 -8.88
C LEU A 9 -26.22 8.45 -10.22
N GLY A 10 -26.40 7.46 -11.10
CA GLY A 10 -27.00 7.67 -12.45
C GLY A 10 -25.97 7.36 -13.55
N ALA A 11 -26.26 6.81 -14.73
CA ALA A 11 -27.51 6.70 -15.47
C ALA A 11 -27.45 5.54 -16.50
N ALA A 12 -28.63 5.24 -17.05
CA ALA A 12 -29.02 4.12 -17.92
C ALA A 12 -28.72 4.31 -19.42
N ILE A 13 -28.72 3.21 -20.22
CA ILE A 13 -29.13 3.22 -21.65
C ILE A 13 -29.79 1.87 -22.06
N LEU A 14 -30.83 1.96 -22.90
CA LEU A 14 -31.69 0.94 -23.52
C LEU A 14 -31.21 0.49 -24.92
N ILE A 15 -31.44 -0.78 -25.32
CA ILE A 15 -31.62 -1.20 -26.75
C ILE A 15 -32.48 -2.49 -26.87
N GLY A 16 -33.38 -2.57 -27.88
CA GLY A 16 -34.24 -3.72 -28.26
C GLY A 16 -33.50 -4.84 -29.04
N ILE A 17 -34.05 -5.99 -29.48
CA ILE A 17 -35.35 -6.34 -30.12
C ILE A 17 -35.67 -7.88 -29.94
N PRO A 18 -36.64 -8.60 -30.61
CA PRO A 18 -37.73 -9.32 -29.93
C PRO A 18 -37.86 -10.85 -30.22
N ALA A 19 -38.42 -11.64 -29.30
CA ALA A 19 -39.21 -12.86 -29.59
C ALA A 19 -39.93 -13.32 -28.32
N LYS A 20 -41.25 -13.16 -28.29
CA LYS A 20 -42.12 -13.59 -27.20
C LYS A 20 -42.53 -15.04 -27.47
N ALA A 21 -41.91 -15.98 -26.74
CA ALA A 21 -42.51 -17.28 -26.45
C ALA A 21 -42.63 -17.37 -24.92
N GLU A 22 -43.82 -17.75 -24.52
CA GLU A 22 -44.43 -17.50 -23.23
C GLU A 22 -44.21 -18.67 -22.24
N VAL A 23 -44.12 -18.31 -20.95
CA VAL A 23 -44.43 -19.11 -19.75
C VAL A 23 -43.35 -20.03 -19.16
N THR A 24 -42.84 -19.53 -18.03
CA THR A 24 -42.58 -20.23 -16.75
C THR A 24 -41.33 -21.10 -16.65
N ALA A 25 -40.27 -20.52 -16.09
CA ALA A 25 -39.81 -20.84 -14.72
C ALA A 25 -38.41 -20.23 -14.42
N GLN A 26 -38.39 -19.38 -13.38
CA GLN A 26 -37.27 -19.15 -12.46
C GLN A 26 -36.13 -18.18 -12.89
N PRO A 27 -35.97 -17.03 -12.19
CA PRO A 27 -34.81 -16.17 -12.35
C PRO A 27 -33.63 -16.76 -11.56
N ALA A 28 -32.75 -17.49 -12.24
CA ALA A 28 -31.45 -17.85 -11.69
C ALA A 28 -30.52 -16.63 -11.77
N LEU A 29 -30.48 -15.88 -10.66
CA LEU A 29 -29.35 -15.11 -10.14
C LEU A 29 -28.24 -14.79 -11.16
N SER A 30 -28.39 -13.65 -11.84
CA SER A 30 -27.40 -12.56 -11.90
C SER A 30 -26.00 -12.90 -11.35
N GLN A 31 -25.19 -13.62 -12.13
CA GLN A 31 -23.73 -13.62 -11.94
C GLN A 31 -23.16 -12.40 -12.67
N PHE A 32 -23.52 -11.21 -12.16
CA PHE A 32 -22.73 -10.02 -12.46
C PHE A 32 -21.41 -10.20 -11.72
N HIS A 33 -20.33 -10.44 -12.45
CA HIS A 33 -19.00 -10.12 -11.97
C HIS A 33 -18.85 -8.60 -12.13
N PRO A 34 -19.05 -7.77 -11.09
CA PRO A 34 -18.54 -6.41 -11.17
C PRO A 34 -17.04 -6.53 -11.40
N LEU A 35 -16.58 -5.81 -12.42
CA LEU A 35 -15.19 -5.62 -12.80
C LEU A 35 -14.34 -5.48 -11.53
N GLN A 36 -13.68 -6.58 -11.15
CA GLN A 36 -12.58 -6.51 -10.21
C GLN A 36 -11.57 -5.59 -10.89
N PRO A 37 -11.24 -4.40 -10.33
CA PRO A 37 -10.15 -3.61 -10.87
C PRO A 37 -8.95 -4.56 -10.99
N PRO A 38 -8.17 -4.51 -12.08
CA PRO A 38 -6.96 -5.30 -12.15
C PRO A 38 -6.22 -5.07 -10.83
N PRO A 39 -5.82 -6.14 -10.09
CA PRO A 39 -5.04 -5.97 -8.89
C PRO A 39 -3.93 -5.00 -9.25
N ALA A 40 -3.84 -3.89 -8.51
CA ALA A 40 -2.78 -2.92 -8.69
C ALA A 40 -1.49 -3.71 -8.92
N PRO A 41 -0.68 -3.35 -9.95
CA PRO A 41 0.55 -4.07 -10.24
C PRO A 41 1.22 -4.33 -8.90
N PRO A 42 1.55 -5.58 -8.56
CA PRO A 42 1.91 -5.94 -7.19
C PRO A 42 2.96 -4.93 -6.77
N THR A 43 2.59 -4.00 -5.89
CA THR A 43 3.57 -3.11 -5.29
C THR A 43 4.51 -4.09 -4.64
N ASP A 44 5.72 -4.17 -5.17
CA ASP A 44 6.70 -5.14 -4.69
C ASP A 44 7.18 -4.59 -3.36
N ALA A 45 6.35 -4.74 -2.34
CA ALA A 45 6.55 -4.20 -1.01
C ALA A 45 7.88 -4.73 -0.45
N LYS A 46 8.28 -5.93 -0.88
CA LYS A 46 9.61 -6.48 -0.67
C LYS A 46 10.69 -5.61 -1.30
N ALA A 47 10.61 -5.28 -2.59
CA ALA A 47 11.54 -4.35 -3.23
C ALA A 47 11.55 -2.98 -2.55
N GLU A 48 10.40 -2.45 -2.15
CA GLU A 48 10.30 -1.15 -1.47
C GLU A 48 10.97 -1.17 -0.08
N VAL A 49 10.78 -2.23 0.70
CA VAL A 49 11.51 -2.44 1.96
C VAL A 49 13.01 -2.57 1.70
N GLN A 50 13.39 -3.31 0.66
CA GLN A 50 14.79 -3.53 0.32
C GLN A 50 15.46 -2.21 -0.10
N GLU A 51 14.74 -1.37 -0.82
CA GLU A 51 15.17 -0.02 -1.17
C GLU A 51 15.24 0.88 0.07
N LEU A 52 14.27 0.80 0.98
CA LEU A 52 14.32 1.49 2.27
C LEU A 52 15.56 1.10 3.07
N LEU A 53 15.89 -0.20 3.11
CA LEU A 53 17.10 -0.73 3.74
C LEU A 53 18.38 -0.21 3.07
N ARG A 54 18.39 -0.18 1.73
CA ARG A 54 19.52 0.34 0.95
C ARG A 54 19.74 1.82 1.25
N GLN A 55 18.69 2.64 1.15
CA GLN A 55 18.76 4.08 1.40
C GLN A 55 19.11 4.39 2.87
N THR A 56 18.58 3.61 3.81
CA THR A 56 18.95 3.74 5.23
C THR A 56 20.42 3.41 5.45
N SER A 57 20.95 2.38 4.79
CA SER A 57 22.36 2.00 4.89
C SER A 57 23.28 3.04 4.23
N GLU A 58 22.89 3.56 3.07
CA GLU A 58 23.60 4.65 2.38
C GLU A 58 23.63 5.91 3.25
N LEU A 59 22.50 6.25 3.90
CA LEU A 59 22.43 7.35 4.86
C LEU A 59 23.30 7.12 6.11
N ASP A 60 23.37 5.87 6.60
CA ASP A 60 24.20 5.53 7.76
C ASP A 60 25.70 5.62 7.43
N ASP A 61 26.10 5.16 6.24
CA ASP A 61 27.48 5.18 5.73
C ASP A 61 27.95 6.62 5.50
N GLN A 62 27.12 7.41 4.79
CA GLN A 62 27.40 8.82 4.52
C GLN A 62 27.03 9.73 5.70
N TRP A 63 26.61 9.16 6.84
CA TRP A 63 26.04 9.93 7.94
C TRP A 63 26.99 11.04 8.38
N ASN A 64 28.28 10.77 8.58
CA ASN A 64 29.23 11.77 9.05
C ASN A 64 29.63 12.80 7.97
N ASP A 65 29.58 12.42 6.70
CA ASP A 65 29.93 13.29 5.56
C ASP A 65 28.78 14.23 5.17
N LEU A 66 27.53 13.82 5.37
CA LEU A 66 26.37 14.62 4.98
C LEU A 66 26.17 15.83 5.92
N PRO A 67 25.75 17.00 5.39
CA PRO A 67 25.37 18.13 6.23
C PRO A 67 24.05 17.83 6.99
N PRO A 68 23.87 18.40 8.20
CA PRO A 68 22.75 18.09 9.08
C PRO A 68 21.37 18.35 8.45
N ALA A 69 21.24 19.39 7.62
CA ALA A 69 20.00 19.66 6.90
C ALA A 69 19.62 18.52 5.92
N GLN A 70 20.62 17.97 5.23
CA GLN A 70 20.42 16.88 4.26
C GLN A 70 20.15 15.54 4.97
N ARG A 71 20.80 15.29 6.12
CA ARG A 71 20.46 14.18 7.00
C ARG A 71 18.99 14.21 7.40
N ASN A 72 18.50 15.36 7.87
CA ASN A 72 17.12 15.49 8.32
C ASN A 72 16.09 15.32 7.17
N GLN A 73 16.43 15.85 5.99
CA GLN A 73 15.59 15.72 4.80
C GLN A 73 15.49 14.25 4.33
N ARG A 74 16.63 13.54 4.26
CA ARG A 74 16.66 12.10 3.93
C ARG A 74 15.94 11.27 4.97
N LEU A 75 16.11 11.59 6.24
CA LEU A 75 15.50 10.84 7.33
C LEU A 75 13.98 11.03 7.38
N THR A 76 13.48 12.21 7.01
CA THR A 76 12.03 12.45 6.82
C THR A 76 11.50 11.64 5.64
N ALA A 77 12.22 11.61 4.50
CA ALA A 77 11.83 10.82 3.34
C ALA A 77 11.76 9.31 3.67
N LEU A 78 12.75 8.78 4.38
CA LEU A 78 12.76 7.38 4.82
C LEU A 78 11.59 7.05 5.76
N GLN A 79 11.21 7.95 6.67
CA GLN A 79 10.04 7.73 7.54
C GLN A 79 8.72 7.69 6.76
N GLN A 80 8.56 8.58 5.77
CA GLN A 80 7.40 8.58 4.89
C GLN A 80 7.34 7.27 4.09
N GLN A 81 8.47 6.85 3.52
CA GLN A 81 8.57 5.60 2.78
C GLN A 81 8.26 4.39 3.69
N ALA A 82 8.82 4.33 4.90
CA ALA A 82 8.52 3.26 5.85
C ALA A 82 7.02 3.18 6.18
N THR A 83 6.33 4.32 6.27
CA THR A 83 4.88 4.38 6.50
C THR A 83 4.08 3.88 5.30
N THR A 84 4.46 4.28 4.08
CA THR A 84 3.86 3.78 2.84
C THR A 84 4.05 2.27 2.73
N VAL A 85 5.29 1.81 2.88
CA VAL A 85 5.65 0.39 2.83
C VAL A 85 4.93 -0.41 3.91
N GLN A 86 4.77 0.13 5.12
CA GLN A 86 3.97 -0.51 6.16
C GLN A 86 2.50 -0.67 5.77
N ASN A 87 1.91 0.30 5.08
CA ASN A 87 0.56 0.21 4.53
C ASN A 87 0.47 -0.84 3.41
N ASP A 88 1.45 -0.91 2.53
CA ASP A 88 1.54 -1.95 1.50
C ASP A 88 1.67 -3.35 2.13
N VAL A 89 2.56 -3.51 3.12
CA VAL A 89 2.72 -4.76 3.89
C VAL A 89 1.41 -5.17 4.55
N ASN A 90 0.63 -4.23 5.08
CA ASN A 90 -0.68 -4.52 5.66
C ASN A 90 -1.70 -5.02 4.63
N ASN A 91 -1.56 -4.61 3.36
CA ASN A 91 -2.40 -5.07 2.24
C ASN A 91 -1.88 -6.35 1.58
N LEU A 92 -0.66 -6.81 1.90
CA LEU A 92 -0.10 -8.06 1.35
C LEU A 92 -0.87 -9.31 1.82
N PRO A 93 -0.84 -10.38 1.00
CA PRO A 93 -1.32 -11.69 1.41
C PRO A 93 -0.55 -12.22 2.63
N PRO A 94 -1.21 -12.97 3.54
CA PRO A 94 -0.63 -13.43 4.81
C PRO A 94 0.58 -14.36 4.62
N GLU A 95 0.71 -14.97 3.46
CA GLU A 95 1.82 -15.84 3.06
C GLU A 95 3.14 -15.06 2.92
N GLN A 96 3.07 -13.81 2.47
CA GLN A 96 4.23 -12.96 2.18
C GLN A 96 4.48 -11.91 3.27
N LYS A 97 3.44 -11.55 4.04
CA LYS A 97 3.52 -10.65 5.19
C LYS A 97 4.72 -10.92 6.13
N PRO A 98 4.94 -12.14 6.64
CA PRO A 98 6.01 -12.36 7.63
C PRO A 98 7.42 -12.10 7.06
N GLU A 99 7.65 -12.41 5.78
CA GLU A 99 8.94 -12.15 5.13
C GLU A 99 9.19 -10.64 5.00
N VAL A 100 8.22 -9.91 4.42
CA VAL A 100 8.35 -8.47 4.20
C VAL A 100 8.35 -7.69 5.51
N GLN A 101 7.55 -8.11 6.48
CA GLN A 101 7.51 -7.53 7.83
C GLN A 101 8.85 -7.71 8.56
N GLY A 102 9.53 -8.86 8.40
CA GLY A 102 10.86 -9.07 8.96
C GLY A 102 11.90 -8.10 8.37
N MET A 103 11.88 -7.93 7.05
CA MET A 103 12.75 -6.94 6.37
C MET A 103 12.41 -5.51 6.78
N LEU A 104 11.12 -5.17 6.93
CA LEU A 104 10.68 -3.84 7.36
C LEU A 104 11.13 -3.56 8.79
N MET A 105 11.05 -4.56 9.68
CA MET A 105 11.54 -4.43 11.06
C MET A 105 13.05 -4.16 11.08
N LEU A 106 13.85 -4.84 10.25
CA LEU A 106 15.28 -4.55 10.10
C LEU A 106 15.54 -3.11 9.64
N ALA A 107 14.73 -2.60 8.70
CA ALA A 107 14.84 -1.23 8.22
C ALA A 107 14.56 -0.22 9.34
N VAL A 108 13.48 -0.43 10.10
CA VAL A 108 13.10 0.43 11.22
C VAL A 108 14.16 0.41 12.33
N ILE A 109 14.74 -0.75 12.66
CA ILE A 109 15.81 -0.84 13.66
C ILE A 109 17.04 -0.03 13.22
N ARG A 110 17.45 -0.14 11.94
CA ARG A 110 18.55 0.68 11.41
C ARG A 110 18.20 2.17 11.43
N LEU A 111 16.99 2.53 11.05
CA LEU A 111 16.52 3.92 11.09
C LEU A 111 16.56 4.49 12.52
N ALA A 112 16.15 3.69 13.51
CA ALA A 112 16.19 4.04 14.92
C ALA A 112 17.63 4.25 15.43
N ASN A 113 18.58 3.44 14.95
CA ASN A 113 20.01 3.63 15.25
C ASN A 113 20.51 4.99 14.73
N ILE A 114 20.19 5.35 13.48
CA ILE A 114 20.55 6.65 12.89
C ILE A 114 19.93 7.81 13.68
N LEU A 115 18.65 7.70 14.05
CA LEU A 115 17.97 8.65 14.92
C LEU A 115 18.67 8.81 16.28
N GLY A 116 19.18 7.71 16.84
CA GLY A 116 20.01 7.73 18.05
C GLY A 116 21.30 8.51 17.85
N LYS A 117 22.02 8.28 16.74
CA LYS A 117 23.23 9.05 16.38
C LYS A 117 22.94 10.54 16.24
N MET A 118 21.78 10.92 15.66
CA MET A 118 21.36 12.32 15.54
C MET A 118 21.19 12.98 16.91
N ARG A 119 20.47 12.33 17.83
CA ARG A 119 20.26 12.84 19.19
C ARG A 119 21.55 12.92 20.00
N ALA A 120 22.47 11.99 19.80
CA ALA A 120 23.77 11.99 20.49
C ALA A 120 24.73 13.05 19.95
N ALA A 121 24.54 13.51 18.71
CA ALA A 121 25.34 14.55 18.08
C ALA A 121 24.75 15.96 18.24
N SER A 122 23.64 16.11 18.99
CA SER A 122 22.95 17.38 19.25
C SER A 122 23.41 18.03 20.54
#